data_AF-A0A9D6CS73-F1
#
_entry.id   AF-A0A9D6CS73-F1
#
_cell.length_a   1.000
_cell.length_b   1.000
_cell.length_c   1.000
_cell.angle_alpha   90.00
_cell.angle_beta   90.00
_cell.angle_gamma   90.00
#
_symmetry.space_group_name_H-M   'P 1'
#
loop_
_entity.id
_entity.type
_entity.pdbx_description
1 polymer ?
#
loop_
_entity_poly.entity_id
_entity_poly.type
_entity_poly.pdbx_seq_one_letter_code
_entity_poly.pdbx_strand_id
1 'polypeptide(L)'
;MTTRILSSHVAAVILAAAGTPLTGGPVGFRPITNLVSGADVIVLGEIGDAQSGSETSRGELTLLISDVLKGEVPNGPVRISCGDLRIGLGDGVVGKQALIFAVRSPQDGGDELELMRMVDGNSPYVESQIVAAKGPIDRVMQQSLGGDSALQRVIGAIATLESAQHSPNGIIALSTLAVDRRETDTLKRAFSAMRASQSPTATEHGTNGLVALGQLDGLQALDADAKTGRPTNERTMRLLEDAYASTDERGIAILADWLKSSSAMQRRTAAGALARIHTPEAVMELGPALNSTDFQVRWRAVGGLSMFANNVPLGGAGPAPGAWSFRSDETIQYSAFDEALLRDREDAYLGFWRSWWTEHQDEVRALASGPKP
;
A
#
# COMPACT_ATOMS: atom_id res chain seq x y z
N MET A 1 21.78 -5.22 4.04
CA MET A 1 21.51 -3.81 4.43
C MET A 1 20.57 -3.10 3.44
N THR A 2 20.34 -3.64 2.24
CA THR A 2 19.58 -3.04 1.13
C THR A 2 18.08 -3.40 1.08
N THR A 3 17.62 -4.48 1.73
CA THR A 3 16.20 -4.88 1.77
C THR A 3 15.30 -3.87 2.49
N ARG A 4 15.86 -3.04 3.36
CA ARG A 4 15.14 -1.97 4.09
C ARG A 4 14.85 -0.71 3.26
N ILE A 5 15.56 -0.52 2.14
CA ILE A 5 15.45 0.73 1.35
C ILE A 5 14.25 0.68 0.40
N LEU A 6 13.94 -0.48 -0.17
CA LEU A 6 12.74 -0.65 -1.02
C LEU A 6 11.45 -0.67 -0.20
N SER A 7 11.44 -1.31 0.98
CA SER A 7 10.26 -1.29 1.86
C SER A 7 9.99 0.11 2.42
N SER A 8 11.04 0.91 2.67
CA SER A 8 10.87 2.28 3.18
C SER A 8 10.34 3.26 2.13
N HIS A 9 10.69 3.10 0.85
CA HIS A 9 10.16 3.95 -0.22
C HIS A 9 8.69 3.65 -0.51
N VAL A 10 8.30 2.38 -0.61
CA VAL A 10 6.88 2.02 -0.81
C VAL A 10 6.04 2.42 0.40
N ALA A 11 6.52 2.19 1.62
CA ALA A 11 5.84 2.66 2.83
C ALA A 11 5.74 4.20 2.86
N ALA A 12 6.79 4.95 2.48
CA ALA A 12 6.76 6.41 2.43
C ALA A 12 5.82 6.96 1.35
N VAL A 13 5.74 6.29 0.18
CA VAL A 13 4.80 6.64 -0.90
C VAL A 13 3.35 6.42 -0.47
N ILE A 14 3.07 5.36 0.31
CA ILE A 14 1.71 5.13 0.80
C ILE A 14 1.38 5.96 2.05
N LEU A 15 2.35 6.26 2.93
CA LEU A 15 2.17 7.27 3.99
C LEU A 15 1.86 8.65 3.39
N ALA A 16 2.46 9.00 2.25
CA ALA A 16 2.10 10.20 1.49
C ALA A 16 0.70 10.10 0.82
N ALA A 17 0.17 8.89 0.60
CA ALA A 17 -1.19 8.66 0.10
C ALA A 17 -2.29 8.92 1.15
N ALA A 18 -1.96 8.88 2.44
CA ALA A 18 -2.90 9.24 3.52
C ALA A 18 -3.10 10.75 3.71
N GLY A 19 -2.44 11.60 2.92
CA GLY A 19 -2.76 13.04 2.80
C GLY A 19 -2.41 13.92 4.00
N THR A 20 -1.67 13.43 4.99
CA THR A 20 -1.28 14.22 6.16
C THR A 20 0.09 14.91 5.95
N PRO A 21 0.17 16.25 5.93
CA PRO A 21 1.45 16.92 6.11
C PRO A 21 1.91 16.63 7.54
N LEU A 22 2.86 15.71 7.72
CA LEU A 22 3.51 15.47 9.01
C LEU A 22 4.43 16.65 9.33
N THR A 23 3.86 17.79 9.71
CA THR A 23 4.60 18.92 10.27
C THR A 23 4.88 18.63 11.74
N GLY A 24 5.91 17.83 12.02
CA GLY A 24 6.41 17.63 13.38
C GLY A 24 7.09 16.27 13.59
N GLY A 25 8.42 16.21 13.46
CA GLY A 25 9.26 15.05 13.82
C GLY A 25 8.93 13.73 13.07
N PRO A 26 9.77 12.70 13.19
CA PRO A 26 9.44 11.36 12.71
C PRO A 26 8.36 10.76 13.63
N VAL A 27 7.11 10.93 13.23
CA VAL A 27 5.96 10.25 13.83
C VAL A 27 6.01 8.78 13.41
N GLY A 28 6.24 7.87 14.36
CA GLY A 28 6.35 6.44 14.08
C GLY A 28 4.99 5.77 14.16
N PHE A 29 4.41 5.34 13.05
CA PHE A 29 3.19 4.53 13.12
C PHE A 29 3.54 3.13 13.63
N ARG A 30 2.86 2.65 14.68
CA ARG A 30 3.07 1.28 15.16
C ARG A 30 2.49 0.29 14.14
N PRO A 31 3.24 -0.74 13.71
CA PRO A 31 2.70 -1.76 12.83
C PRO A 31 1.44 -2.37 13.43
N ILE A 32 0.39 -2.51 12.62
CA ILE A 32 -0.91 -3.05 13.08
C ILE A 32 -0.78 -4.48 13.64
N THR A 33 0.20 -5.25 13.16
CA THR A 33 0.57 -6.55 13.74
C THR A 33 1.04 -6.45 15.18
N ASN A 34 1.79 -5.40 15.54
CA ASN A 34 2.24 -5.14 16.90
C ASN A 34 1.09 -4.67 17.79
N LEU A 35 0.17 -3.85 17.26
CA LEU A 35 -1.04 -3.45 17.97
C LEU A 35 -1.94 -4.66 18.25
N VAL A 36 -2.20 -5.50 17.24
CA VAL A 36 -3.04 -6.70 17.37
C VAL A 36 -2.42 -7.71 18.34
N SER A 37 -1.10 -7.92 18.29
CA SER A 37 -0.44 -8.86 19.20
C SER A 37 -0.37 -8.33 20.63
N GLY A 38 -0.05 -7.04 20.80
CA GLY A 38 0.13 -6.41 22.11
C GLY A 38 -1.17 -6.06 22.85
N ALA A 39 -2.30 -5.92 22.15
CA ALA A 39 -3.58 -5.62 22.78
C ALA A 39 -4.14 -6.83 23.53
N ASP A 40 -4.61 -6.64 24.75
CA ASP A 40 -5.41 -7.64 25.47
C ASP A 40 -6.83 -7.69 24.93
N VAL A 41 -7.35 -6.52 24.53
CA VAL A 41 -8.71 -6.32 24.05
C VAL A 41 -8.68 -5.47 22.79
N ILE A 42 -9.44 -5.88 21.77
CA ILE A 42 -9.68 -5.10 20.56
C ILE A 42 -11.17 -5.03 20.31
N VAL A 43 -11.72 -3.82 20.27
CA VAL A 43 -13.16 -3.60 20.15
C VAL A 43 -13.51 -2.58 19.08
N LEU A 44 -14.69 -2.76 18.52
CA LEU A 44 -15.35 -1.79 17.65
C LEU A 44 -16.63 -1.33 18.32
N GLY A 45 -16.82 -0.03 18.44
CA GLY A 45 -18.01 0.53 19.10
C GLY A 45 -18.21 2.01 18.86
N GLU A 46 -19.37 2.50 19.27
CA GLU A 46 -19.66 3.93 19.26
C GLU A 46 -19.06 4.59 20.50
N ILE A 47 -18.39 5.73 20.33
CA ILE A 47 -17.93 6.53 21.45
C ILE A 47 -19.14 7.30 22.00
N GLY A 48 -19.68 6.86 23.13
CA GLY A 48 -20.88 7.44 23.74
C GLY A 48 -20.57 8.66 24.63
N ASP A 49 -19.43 8.65 25.30
CA ASP A 49 -18.93 9.79 26.09
C ASP A 49 -17.41 9.87 25.98
N ALA A 50 -16.89 11.08 26.15
CA ALA A 50 -15.47 11.36 26.04
C ALA A 50 -15.10 12.52 26.97
N GLN A 51 -14.32 12.24 28.02
CA GLN A 51 -13.93 13.21 29.04
C GLN A 51 -12.45 13.54 28.92
N SER A 52 -12.15 14.81 28.69
CA SER A 52 -10.76 15.27 28.65
C SER A 52 -10.18 15.23 30.06
N GLY A 53 -8.98 14.70 30.18
CA GLY A 53 -8.19 14.83 31.40
C GLY A 53 -7.93 16.30 31.74
N SER A 54 -8.00 16.65 33.03
CA SER A 54 -7.36 17.86 33.55
C SER A 54 -5.84 17.64 33.62
N GLU A 55 -5.06 18.62 34.09
CA GLU A 55 -3.63 18.39 34.39
C GLU A 55 -3.39 17.24 35.39
N THR A 56 -4.43 16.80 36.11
CA THR A 56 -4.37 15.78 37.16
C THR A 56 -5.26 14.56 36.93
N SER A 57 -6.05 14.50 35.84
CA SER A 57 -6.90 13.35 35.53
C SER A 57 -6.58 12.76 34.16
N ARG A 58 -6.67 11.43 34.03
CA ARG A 58 -6.54 10.75 32.73
C ARG A 58 -7.76 11.09 31.87
N GLY A 59 -7.56 11.25 30.57
CA GLY A 59 -8.67 11.28 29.62
C GLY A 59 -9.38 9.93 29.62
N GLU A 60 -10.69 9.92 29.40
CA GLU A 60 -11.49 8.68 29.39
C GLU A 60 -12.45 8.67 28.19
N LEU A 61 -12.60 7.50 27.56
CA LEU A 61 -13.66 7.22 26.59
C LEU A 61 -14.63 6.20 27.16
N THR A 62 -15.92 6.41 26.95
CA THR A 62 -16.93 5.37 27.14
C THR A 62 -17.41 4.87 25.78
N LEU A 63 -17.25 3.58 25.53
CA LEU A 63 -17.68 2.94 24.29
C LEU A 63 -18.90 2.06 24.50
N LEU A 64 -19.87 2.21 23.60
CA LEU A 64 -20.93 1.25 23.37
C LEU A 64 -20.42 0.18 22.42
N ILE A 65 -19.97 -0.94 22.99
CA ILE A 65 -19.36 -2.02 22.24
C ILE A 65 -20.37 -2.65 21.30
N SER A 66 -19.94 -2.82 20.07
CA SER A 66 -20.74 -3.41 19.03
C SER A 66 -20.13 -4.68 18.45
N ASP A 67 -18.82 -4.83 18.57
CA ASP A 67 -18.11 -6.05 18.22
C ASP A 67 -16.82 -6.17 19.04
N VAL A 68 -16.44 -7.41 19.33
CA VAL A 68 -15.23 -7.77 20.05
C VAL A 68 -14.35 -8.58 19.11
N LEU A 69 -13.27 -7.96 18.64
CA LEU A 69 -12.39 -8.56 17.64
C LEU A 69 -11.29 -9.41 18.29
N LYS A 70 -10.95 -9.11 19.56
CA LYS A 70 -10.02 -9.86 20.40
C LYS A 70 -10.32 -9.64 21.88
N GLY A 71 -10.14 -10.68 22.69
CA GLY A 71 -10.24 -10.60 24.15
C GLY A 71 -11.69 -10.67 24.65
N GLU A 72 -11.86 -10.41 25.94
CA GLU A 72 -13.15 -10.38 26.61
C GLU A 72 -13.39 -8.98 27.20
N VAL A 73 -14.63 -8.51 27.13
CA VAL A 73 -15.06 -7.25 27.73
C VAL A 73 -16.28 -7.43 28.61
N PRO A 74 -16.46 -6.60 29.65
CA PRO A 74 -17.67 -6.61 30.46
C PRO A 74 -18.93 -6.33 29.62
N ASN A 75 -20.08 -6.81 30.10
CA ASN A 75 -21.37 -6.45 29.52
C ASN A 75 -21.68 -4.97 29.79
N GLY A 76 -22.04 -4.22 28.75
CA GLY A 76 -22.44 -2.82 28.82
C GLY A 76 -21.37 -1.85 28.30
N PRO A 77 -21.48 -0.56 28.64
CA PRO A 77 -20.51 0.44 28.22
C PRO A 77 -19.12 0.15 28.81
N VAL A 78 -18.09 0.21 27.97
CA VAL A 78 -16.71 -0.05 28.36
C VAL A 78 -15.96 1.27 28.47
N ARG A 79 -15.29 1.47 29.60
CA ARG A 79 -14.43 2.64 29.85
C ARG A 79 -13.01 2.34 29.42
N ILE A 80 -12.39 3.28 28.71
CA ILE A 80 -11.02 3.19 28.23
C ILE A 80 -10.26 4.44 28.68
N SER A 81 -9.23 4.21 29.49
CA SER A 81 -8.25 5.21 29.91
C SER A 81 -7.41 5.63 28.71
N CYS A 82 -7.34 6.94 28.46
CA CYS A 82 -6.52 7.53 27.41
C CYS A 82 -5.23 8.16 27.96
N GLY A 83 -4.99 8.05 29.27
CA GLY A 83 -3.82 8.64 29.91
C GLY A 83 -3.78 10.16 29.77
N ASP A 84 -2.64 10.68 29.35
CA ASP A 84 -2.32 12.10 29.09
C ASP A 84 -2.86 12.63 27.74
N LEU A 85 -3.55 11.79 26.95
CA LEU A 85 -4.12 12.24 25.69
C LEU A 85 -5.31 13.19 25.92
N ARG A 86 -5.27 14.30 25.20
CA ARG A 86 -6.35 15.28 25.09
C ARG A 86 -7.38 14.79 24.08
N ILE A 87 -8.63 15.18 24.29
CA ILE A 87 -9.68 15.04 23.27
C ILE A 87 -9.70 16.36 22.50
N GLY A 88 -9.66 16.29 21.17
CA GLY A 88 -9.51 17.46 20.32
C GLY A 88 -10.61 18.51 20.53
N LEU A 89 -10.26 19.79 20.41
CA LEU A 89 -11.22 20.90 20.36
C LEU A 89 -11.89 20.91 18.97
N GLY A 90 -13.11 20.40 18.85
CA GLY A 90 -13.86 20.31 17.57
C GLY A 90 -15.06 19.38 17.65
N ASP A 91 -15.54 18.89 16.48
CA ASP A 91 -16.69 17.98 16.23
C ASP A 91 -16.68 16.63 17.01
N GLY A 92 -15.86 16.50 18.05
CA GLY A 92 -15.83 15.41 19.02
C GLY A 92 -15.39 14.07 18.44
N VAL A 93 -14.92 13.20 19.33
CA VAL A 93 -14.89 11.75 19.08
C VAL A 93 -16.25 11.11 19.37
N VAL A 94 -17.09 11.77 20.17
CA VAL A 94 -18.43 11.31 20.56
C VAL A 94 -19.32 11.13 19.33
N GLY A 95 -20.08 10.03 19.30
CA GLY A 95 -20.96 9.62 18.21
C GLY A 95 -20.24 8.98 17.02
N LYS A 96 -18.90 8.86 17.05
CA LYS A 96 -18.14 8.13 16.02
C LYS A 96 -18.06 6.65 16.36
N GLN A 97 -18.08 5.82 15.33
CA GLN A 97 -17.64 4.44 15.42
C GLN A 97 -16.12 4.42 15.46
N ALA A 98 -15.53 3.69 16.41
CA ALA A 98 -14.09 3.64 16.62
C ALA A 98 -13.61 2.21 16.85
N LEU A 99 -12.49 1.89 16.22
CA LEU A 99 -11.69 0.70 16.49
C LEU A 99 -10.63 1.06 17.54
N ILE A 100 -10.69 0.39 18.69
CA ILE A 100 -9.79 0.62 19.81
C ILE A 100 -8.95 -0.63 20.11
N PHE A 101 -7.65 -0.39 20.30
CA PHE A 101 -6.70 -1.36 20.83
C PHE A 101 -6.44 -1.00 22.29
N ALA A 102 -6.64 -1.94 23.21
CA ALA A 102 -6.45 -1.68 24.63
C ALA A 102 -5.66 -2.80 25.33
N VAL A 103 -4.93 -2.43 26.37
CA VAL A 103 -4.28 -3.33 27.32
C VAL A 103 -4.95 -3.21 28.68
N ARG A 104 -4.89 -4.26 29.50
CA ARG A 104 -5.37 -4.22 30.87
C ARG A 104 -4.34 -3.51 31.74
N SER A 105 -4.78 -2.51 32.51
CA SER A 105 -3.93 -1.78 33.45
C SER A 105 -3.38 -2.74 34.50
N PRO A 106 -2.05 -2.91 34.62
CA PRO A 106 -1.46 -3.70 35.68
C PRO A 106 -1.61 -3.03 37.06
N GLN A 107 -1.91 -1.73 37.11
CA GLN A 107 -2.03 -0.96 38.35
C GLN A 107 -3.33 -1.28 39.11
N ASP A 108 -4.37 -1.70 38.40
CA ASP A 108 -5.73 -1.88 38.92
C ASP A 108 -6.18 -3.35 38.89
N GLY A 109 -5.23 -4.28 38.99
CA GLY A 109 -5.52 -5.72 38.96
C GLY A 109 -6.03 -6.23 37.60
N GLY A 110 -5.96 -5.41 36.54
CA GLY A 110 -6.39 -5.76 35.19
C GLY A 110 -7.84 -5.41 34.84
N ASP A 111 -8.56 -4.72 35.73
CA ASP A 111 -9.96 -4.36 35.54
C ASP A 111 -10.14 -3.11 34.65
N GLU A 112 -9.19 -2.17 34.68
CA GLU A 112 -9.19 -0.99 33.80
C GLU A 112 -8.55 -1.30 32.45
N LEU A 113 -9.12 -0.76 31.36
CA LEU A 113 -8.54 -0.83 30.02
C LEU A 113 -7.84 0.48 29.68
N GLU A 114 -6.59 0.41 29.22
CA GLU A 114 -5.79 1.55 28.76
C GLU A 114 -5.61 1.50 27.24
N LEU A 115 -5.83 2.64 26.59
CA LEU A 115 -5.67 2.81 25.15
C LEU A 115 -4.22 2.56 24.73
N MET A 116 -4.03 1.61 23.83
CA MET A 116 -2.76 1.47 23.13
C MET A 116 -2.62 2.55 22.05
N ARG A 117 -1.51 3.28 22.12
CA ARG A 117 -1.16 4.28 21.12
C ARG A 117 -0.83 3.63 19.78
N MET A 118 -1.54 4.04 18.74
CA MET A 118 -1.28 3.65 17.35
C MET A 118 -0.08 4.40 16.76
N VAL A 119 0.20 5.58 17.29
CA VAL A 119 1.21 6.48 16.78
C VAL A 119 2.21 6.81 17.89
N ASP A 120 3.46 6.40 17.68
CA ASP A 120 4.61 6.81 18.50
C ASP A 120 4.94 8.28 18.22
N GLY A 121 5.03 9.06 19.30
CA GLY A 121 5.33 10.49 19.25
C GLY A 121 4.47 11.30 20.19
N ASN A 122 4.63 12.62 20.11
CA ASN A 122 4.03 13.57 21.04
C ASN A 122 2.67 14.10 20.57
N SER A 123 1.94 13.34 19.74
CA SER A 123 0.59 13.76 19.34
C SER A 123 -0.30 13.69 20.57
N PRO A 124 -0.80 14.82 21.08
CA PRO A 124 -1.52 14.85 22.35
C PRO A 124 -3.00 14.51 22.15
N TYR A 125 -3.43 13.97 21.00
CA TYR A 125 -4.85 13.85 20.65
C TYR A 125 -5.30 12.41 20.48
N VAL A 126 -6.41 12.03 21.13
CA VAL A 126 -7.02 10.69 21.03
C VAL A 126 -7.36 10.31 19.58
N GLU A 127 -7.83 11.26 18.78
CA GLU A 127 -8.20 11.07 17.37
C GLU A 127 -7.03 10.57 16.52
N SER A 128 -5.81 10.93 16.91
CA SER A 128 -4.59 10.48 16.23
C SER A 128 -4.16 9.06 16.62
N GLN A 129 -4.77 8.48 17.65
CA GLN A 129 -4.40 7.18 18.22
C GLN A 129 -5.39 6.06 17.89
N ILE A 130 -6.48 6.39 17.20
CA ILE A 130 -7.59 5.46 16.89
C ILE A 130 -7.93 5.50 15.39
N VAL A 131 -8.68 4.50 14.93
CA VAL A 131 -9.36 4.55 13.62
C VAL A 131 -10.83 4.81 13.91
N ALA A 132 -11.39 5.89 13.39
CA ALA A 132 -12.77 6.27 13.66
C ALA A 132 -13.46 6.94 12.47
N ALA A 133 -14.77 6.74 12.36
CA ALA A 133 -15.61 7.27 11.30
C ALA A 133 -16.96 7.75 11.85
N LYS A 134 -17.56 8.78 11.25
CA LYS A 134 -18.94 9.20 11.56
C LYS A 134 -19.95 8.26 10.90
N GLY A 135 -21.08 8.09 11.57
CA GLY A 135 -22.25 7.37 11.04
C GLY A 135 -22.23 5.86 11.31
N PRO A 136 -23.31 5.17 10.94
CA PRO A 136 -23.39 3.73 11.10
C PRO A 136 -22.39 3.05 10.16
N ILE A 137 -21.71 2.04 10.68
CA ILE A 137 -20.84 1.19 9.88
C ILE A 137 -21.67 0.11 9.19
N ASP A 138 -21.27 -0.27 7.97
CA ASP A 138 -21.89 -1.38 7.24
C ASP A 138 -21.52 -2.71 7.91
N ARG A 139 -22.44 -3.23 8.72
CA ARG A 139 -22.26 -4.50 9.46
C ARG A 139 -22.14 -5.71 8.55
N VAL A 140 -22.82 -5.69 7.41
CA VAL A 140 -22.79 -6.80 6.45
C VAL A 140 -21.39 -6.87 5.82
N MET A 141 -20.87 -5.70 5.42
CA MET A 141 -19.48 -5.58 4.98
C MET A 141 -18.51 -6.02 6.08
N GLN A 142 -18.68 -5.53 7.30
CA GLN A 142 -17.79 -5.84 8.44
C GLN A 142 -17.71 -7.36 8.69
N GLN A 143 -18.86 -8.03 8.72
CA GLN A 143 -18.93 -9.48 8.94
C GLN A 143 -18.36 -10.28 7.76
N SER A 144 -18.62 -9.86 6.52
CA SER A 144 -18.12 -10.57 5.33
C SER A 144 -16.60 -10.43 5.13
N LEU A 145 -16.01 -9.34 5.61
CA LEU A 145 -14.56 -9.13 5.60
C LEU A 145 -13.86 -9.72 6.83
N GLY A 146 -14.63 -10.09 7.86
CA GLY A 146 -14.14 -10.78 9.04
C GLY A 146 -13.50 -12.13 8.70
N GLY A 147 -12.43 -12.46 9.41
CA GLY A 147 -11.79 -13.77 9.32
C GLY A 147 -11.70 -14.46 10.68
N ASP A 148 -10.99 -15.59 10.71
CA ASP A 148 -10.86 -16.39 11.92
C ASP A 148 -9.86 -15.78 12.91
N SER A 149 -8.89 -15.00 12.41
CA SER A 149 -7.89 -14.35 13.25
C SER A 149 -8.29 -12.92 13.65
N ALA A 150 -7.80 -12.47 14.80
CA ALA A 150 -7.98 -11.09 15.26
C ALA A 150 -7.46 -10.06 14.25
N LEU A 151 -6.34 -10.36 13.56
CA LEU A 151 -5.78 -9.49 12.54
C LEU A 151 -6.72 -9.35 11.34
N GLN A 152 -7.31 -10.44 10.86
CA GLN A 152 -8.25 -10.41 9.74
C GLN A 152 -9.53 -9.63 10.09
N ARG A 153 -10.06 -9.83 11.30
CA ARG A 153 -11.19 -9.04 11.82
C ARG A 153 -10.88 -7.56 11.91
N VAL A 154 -9.66 -7.21 12.35
CA VAL A 154 -9.19 -5.82 12.39
C VAL A 154 -9.07 -5.22 10.99
N ILE A 155 -8.53 -5.95 10.02
CA ILE A 155 -8.48 -5.51 8.61
C ILE A 155 -9.90 -5.20 8.09
N GLY A 156 -10.85 -6.11 8.34
CA GLY A 156 -12.26 -5.91 7.98
C GLY A 156 -12.87 -4.68 8.64
N ALA A 157 -12.67 -4.50 9.95
CA ALA A 157 -13.18 -3.34 10.68
C ALA A 157 -12.61 -2.01 10.15
N ILE A 158 -11.31 -1.95 9.87
CA ILE A 158 -10.68 -0.75 9.28
C ILE A 158 -11.30 -0.46 7.90
N ALA A 159 -11.40 -1.46 7.02
CA ALA A 159 -11.96 -1.28 5.69
C ALA A 159 -13.42 -0.77 5.71
N THR A 160 -14.23 -1.26 6.65
CA THR A 160 -15.60 -0.79 6.86
C THR A 160 -15.63 0.66 7.36
N LEU A 161 -14.79 1.01 8.35
CA LEU A 161 -14.67 2.38 8.85
C LEU A 161 -14.28 3.35 7.74
N GLU A 162 -13.25 3.02 6.96
CA GLU A 162 -12.78 3.85 5.83
C GLU A 162 -13.86 4.04 4.75
N SER A 163 -14.68 3.02 4.52
CA SER A 163 -15.76 3.07 3.53
C SER A 163 -16.91 3.99 3.96
N ALA A 164 -17.14 4.12 5.27
CA ALA A 164 -18.10 5.07 5.82
C ALA A 164 -17.55 6.49 5.80
N GLN A 165 -16.33 6.68 6.31
CA GLN A 165 -15.63 7.97 6.27
C GLN A 165 -14.12 7.75 6.35
N HIS A 166 -13.37 8.54 5.59
CA HIS A 166 -11.92 8.48 5.61
C HIS A 166 -11.34 8.71 7.01
N SER A 167 -10.47 7.79 7.45
CA SER A 167 -9.58 7.95 8.59
C SER A 167 -8.12 7.88 8.11
N PRO A 168 -7.28 8.89 8.35
CA PRO A 168 -5.87 8.83 7.94
C PRO A 168 -5.14 7.60 8.51
N ASN A 169 -5.49 7.20 9.74
CA ASN A 169 -4.84 6.12 10.45
C ASN A 169 -5.18 4.72 9.89
N GLY A 170 -6.43 4.50 9.47
CA GLY A 170 -6.85 3.20 8.95
C GLY A 170 -6.18 2.89 7.62
N ILE A 171 -6.10 3.86 6.72
CA ILE A 171 -5.37 3.72 5.45
C ILE A 171 -3.89 3.42 5.66
N ILE A 172 -3.21 4.13 6.57
CA ILE A 172 -1.79 3.87 6.87
C ILE A 172 -1.61 2.44 7.38
N ALA A 173 -2.51 1.95 8.24
CA ALA A 173 -2.46 0.59 8.76
C ALA A 173 -2.63 -0.47 7.66
N LEU A 174 -3.66 -0.37 6.81
CA LEU A 174 -3.89 -1.32 5.71
C LEU A 174 -2.75 -1.31 4.70
N SER A 175 -2.24 -0.12 4.41
CA SER A 175 -1.16 0.08 3.45
C SER A 175 0.15 -0.56 3.89
N THR A 176 0.50 -0.43 5.17
CA THR A 176 1.70 -1.04 5.74
C THR A 176 1.64 -2.57 5.62
N LEU A 177 0.47 -3.18 5.87
CA LEU A 177 0.29 -4.62 5.67
C LEU A 177 0.43 -5.06 4.21
N ALA A 178 -0.08 -4.25 3.28
CA ALA A 178 0.01 -4.54 1.84
C ALA A 178 1.47 -4.57 1.37
N VAL A 179 2.29 -3.62 1.83
CA VAL A 179 3.73 -3.58 1.54
C VAL A 179 4.45 -4.80 2.10
N ASP A 180 4.14 -5.17 3.34
CA ASP A 180 4.72 -6.34 3.99
C ASP A 180 4.20 -7.67 3.42
N ARG A 181 3.27 -7.62 2.45
CA ARG A 181 2.62 -8.78 1.81
C ARG A 181 2.05 -9.78 2.83
N ARG A 182 1.49 -9.27 3.93
CA ARG A 182 0.80 -10.07 4.94
C ARG A 182 -0.70 -10.05 4.70
N GLU A 183 -1.37 -11.17 4.96
CA GLU A 183 -2.85 -11.28 4.84
C GLU A 183 -3.38 -10.86 3.45
N THR A 184 -2.65 -11.17 2.38
CA THR A 184 -2.93 -10.69 1.02
C THR A 184 -4.36 -10.96 0.56
N ASP A 185 -4.93 -12.13 0.86
CA ASP A 185 -6.31 -12.47 0.47
C ASP A 185 -7.35 -11.62 1.23
N THR A 186 -7.13 -11.38 2.52
CA THR A 186 -8.01 -10.54 3.33
C THR A 186 -7.91 -9.08 2.91
N LEU A 187 -6.69 -8.57 2.67
CA LEU A 187 -6.48 -7.23 2.14
C LEU A 187 -7.09 -7.06 0.75
N LYS A 188 -6.98 -8.07 -0.13
CA LYS A 188 -7.63 -8.05 -1.44
C LYS A 188 -9.13 -7.86 -1.29
N ARG A 189 -9.80 -8.67 -0.46
CA ARG A 189 -11.25 -8.54 -0.21
C ARG A 189 -11.60 -7.17 0.37
N ALA A 190 -10.83 -6.69 1.34
CA ALA A 190 -11.03 -5.38 1.96
C ALA A 190 -10.94 -4.23 0.94
N PHE A 191 -9.88 -4.20 0.13
CA PHE A 191 -9.70 -3.15 -0.88
C PHE A 191 -10.72 -3.25 -2.01
N SER A 192 -11.12 -4.46 -2.43
CA SER A 192 -12.23 -4.64 -3.37
C SER A 192 -13.55 -4.08 -2.82
N ALA A 193 -13.85 -4.31 -1.55
CA ALA A 193 -15.06 -3.80 -0.92
C ALA A 193 -15.02 -2.27 -0.76
N MET A 194 -13.88 -1.70 -0.36
CA MET A 194 -13.67 -0.24 -0.34
C MET A 194 -13.85 0.39 -1.73
N ARG A 195 -13.34 -0.28 -2.77
CA ARG A 195 -13.50 0.15 -4.16
C ARG A 195 -14.97 0.20 -4.59
N ALA A 196 -15.77 -0.76 -4.13
CA ALA A 196 -17.21 -0.83 -4.40
C ALA A 196 -18.06 0.14 -3.55
N SER A 197 -17.46 0.85 -2.59
CA SER A 197 -18.18 1.80 -1.73
C SER A 197 -18.61 3.06 -2.50
N GLN A 198 -19.56 3.80 -1.93
CA GLN A 198 -20.02 5.08 -2.48
C GLN A 198 -19.09 6.25 -2.14
N SER A 199 -18.14 6.06 -1.23
CA SER A 199 -17.20 7.10 -0.80
C SER A 199 -16.08 7.23 -1.84
N PRO A 200 -15.95 8.38 -2.53
CA PRO A 200 -14.91 8.55 -3.55
C PRO A 200 -13.49 8.31 -3.01
N THR A 201 -13.26 8.69 -1.76
CA THR A 201 -11.99 8.49 -1.06
C THR A 201 -11.72 7.01 -0.78
N ALA A 202 -12.72 6.27 -0.32
CA ALA A 202 -12.58 4.82 -0.13
C ALA A 202 -12.43 4.09 -1.47
N THR A 203 -13.10 4.57 -2.53
CA THR A 203 -12.90 4.05 -3.88
C THR A 203 -11.45 4.22 -4.35
N GLU A 204 -10.86 5.41 -4.16
CA GLU A 204 -9.46 5.69 -4.49
C GLU A 204 -8.51 4.80 -3.68
N HIS A 205 -8.72 4.70 -2.36
CA HIS A 205 -7.88 3.88 -1.48
C HIS A 205 -7.99 2.38 -1.78
N GLY A 206 -9.20 1.90 -2.09
CA GLY A 206 -9.42 0.53 -2.56
C GLY A 206 -8.64 0.24 -3.84
N THR A 207 -8.68 1.16 -4.81
CA THR A 207 -7.90 1.03 -6.05
C THR A 207 -6.39 1.05 -5.77
N ASN A 208 -5.91 1.98 -4.94
CA ASN A 208 -4.49 2.07 -4.56
C ASN A 208 -4.01 0.79 -3.86
N GLY A 209 -4.80 0.27 -2.90
CA GLY A 209 -4.48 -0.97 -2.20
C GLY A 209 -4.41 -2.18 -3.13
N LEU A 210 -5.36 -2.30 -4.07
CA LEU A 210 -5.33 -3.37 -5.09
C LEU A 210 -4.09 -3.27 -5.98
N VAL A 211 -3.69 -2.06 -6.39
CA VAL A 211 -2.46 -1.84 -7.16
C VAL A 211 -1.22 -2.21 -6.36
N ALA A 212 -1.14 -1.81 -5.09
CA ALA A 212 -0.03 -2.17 -4.19
C ALA A 212 0.11 -3.68 -4.02
N LEU A 213 -1.01 -4.41 -4.01
CA LEU A 213 -1.04 -5.87 -3.96
C LEU A 213 -0.80 -6.55 -5.32
N GLY A 214 -0.53 -5.80 -6.39
CA GLY A 214 -0.36 -6.34 -7.74
C GLY A 214 -1.63 -6.96 -8.32
N GLN A 215 -2.82 -6.57 -7.87
CA GLN A 215 -4.07 -7.15 -8.34
C GLN A 215 -4.49 -6.53 -9.68
N LEU A 216 -4.83 -7.38 -10.65
CA LEU A 216 -5.32 -6.93 -11.96
C LEU A 216 -6.54 -6.02 -11.85
N ASP A 217 -7.47 -6.31 -10.95
CA ASP A 217 -8.69 -5.53 -10.76
C ASP A 217 -8.39 -4.04 -10.44
N GLY A 218 -7.29 -3.77 -9.73
CA GLY A 218 -6.83 -2.41 -9.44
C GLY A 218 -6.32 -1.70 -10.69
N LEU A 219 -5.52 -2.38 -11.51
CA LEU A 219 -5.03 -1.84 -12.78
C LEU A 219 -6.18 -1.62 -13.78
N GLN A 220 -7.13 -2.56 -13.88
CA GLN A 220 -8.32 -2.40 -14.72
C GLN A 220 -9.18 -1.21 -14.28
N ALA A 221 -9.27 -0.95 -12.98
CA ALA A 221 -9.95 0.23 -12.46
C ALA A 221 -9.32 1.52 -12.98
N LEU A 222 -7.99 1.60 -12.88
CA LEU A 222 -7.23 2.77 -13.33
C LEU A 222 -7.33 2.98 -14.83
N ASP A 223 -7.30 1.90 -15.60
CA ASP A 223 -7.47 1.97 -17.05
C ASP A 223 -8.87 2.47 -17.43
N ALA A 224 -9.91 2.00 -16.75
CA ALA A 224 -11.26 2.52 -16.93
C ALA A 224 -11.38 4.01 -16.55
N ASP A 225 -10.83 4.41 -15.40
CA ASP A 225 -10.80 5.82 -14.98
C ASP A 225 -10.07 6.70 -16.01
N ALA A 226 -8.90 6.25 -16.48
CA ALA A 226 -8.12 6.93 -17.51
C ALA A 226 -8.90 7.11 -18.82
N LYS A 227 -9.60 6.07 -19.29
CA LYS A 227 -10.39 6.10 -20.53
C LYS A 227 -11.61 7.02 -20.45
N THR A 228 -12.12 7.27 -19.24
CA THR A 228 -13.22 8.22 -19.02
C THR A 228 -12.74 9.67 -18.84
N GLY A 229 -11.42 9.92 -18.94
CA GLY A 229 -10.84 11.24 -18.76
C GLY A 229 -10.76 11.69 -17.30
N ARG A 230 -11.04 10.80 -16.35
CA ARG A 230 -10.83 11.07 -14.93
C ARG A 230 -9.32 11.18 -14.68
N PRO A 231 -8.84 12.28 -14.09
CA PRO A 231 -7.42 12.41 -13.81
C PRO A 231 -7.01 11.33 -12.82
N THR A 232 -6.11 10.43 -13.25
CA THR A 232 -5.46 9.51 -12.34
C THR A 232 -4.48 10.30 -11.48
N ASN A 233 -4.59 10.16 -10.15
CA ASN A 233 -3.70 10.84 -9.23
C ASN A 233 -2.24 10.40 -9.45
N GLU A 234 -1.30 11.35 -9.46
CA GLU A 234 0.15 11.08 -9.57
C GLU A 234 0.65 10.09 -8.50
N ARG A 235 0.00 10.06 -7.34
CA ARG A 235 0.32 9.10 -6.27
C ARG A 235 0.03 7.68 -6.69
N THR A 236 -1.14 7.46 -7.28
CA THR A 236 -1.55 6.14 -7.77
C THR A 236 -0.67 5.67 -8.90
N MET A 237 -0.26 6.58 -9.80
CA MET A 237 0.70 6.28 -10.86
C MET A 237 2.07 5.88 -10.29
N ARG A 238 2.59 6.62 -9.31
CA ARG A 238 3.83 6.22 -8.61
C ARG A 238 3.70 4.87 -7.93
N LEU A 239 2.57 4.61 -7.26
CA LEU A 239 2.34 3.31 -6.63
C LEU A 239 2.30 2.16 -7.64
N LEU A 240 1.67 2.39 -8.80
CA LEU A 240 1.65 1.41 -9.90
C LEU A 240 3.07 1.12 -10.38
N GLU A 241 3.89 2.15 -10.62
CA GLU A 241 5.29 2.01 -10.98
C GLU A 241 6.12 1.26 -9.91
N ASP A 242 5.95 1.62 -8.64
CA ASP A 242 6.79 1.14 -7.54
C ASP A 242 6.42 -0.25 -7.02
N ALA A 243 5.14 -0.65 -7.13
CA ALA A 243 4.63 -1.83 -6.44
C ALA A 243 4.10 -2.92 -7.39
N TYR A 244 3.55 -2.56 -8.55
CA TYR A 244 2.87 -3.52 -9.41
C TYR A 244 3.87 -4.45 -10.12
N ALA A 245 3.81 -5.73 -9.77
CA ALA A 245 4.71 -6.77 -10.27
C ALA A 245 3.94 -8.03 -10.69
N SER A 246 2.69 -7.85 -11.13
CA SER A 246 1.86 -8.96 -11.63
C SER A 246 2.32 -9.40 -13.01
N THR A 247 2.43 -10.71 -13.21
CA THR A 247 2.76 -11.32 -14.50
C THR A 247 1.52 -11.74 -15.28
N ASP A 248 0.33 -11.26 -14.89
CA ASP A 248 -0.92 -11.50 -15.63
C ASP A 248 -0.84 -10.82 -17.00
N GLU A 249 -0.99 -11.59 -18.07
CA GLU A 249 -0.92 -11.10 -19.45
C GLU A 249 -1.90 -9.96 -19.72
N ARG A 250 -3.07 -9.97 -19.08
CA ARG A 250 -4.06 -8.90 -19.24
C ARG A 250 -3.56 -7.60 -18.63
N GLY A 251 -2.80 -7.67 -17.54
CA GLY A 251 -2.16 -6.51 -16.93
C GLY A 251 -1.04 -5.97 -17.80
N ILE A 252 -0.20 -6.86 -18.33
CA ILE A 252 0.85 -6.50 -19.30
C ILE A 252 0.24 -5.83 -20.53
N ALA A 253 -0.87 -6.35 -21.07
CA ALA A 253 -1.55 -5.76 -22.21
C ALA A 253 -2.07 -4.32 -21.93
N ILE A 254 -2.63 -4.07 -20.74
CA ILE A 254 -3.05 -2.71 -20.34
C ILE A 254 -1.84 -1.77 -20.30
N LEU A 255 -0.73 -2.19 -19.70
CA LEU A 255 0.49 -1.39 -19.63
C LEU A 255 1.11 -1.16 -21.03
N ALA A 256 1.05 -2.16 -21.91
CA ALA A 256 1.48 -2.04 -23.30
C ALA A 256 0.66 -0.99 -24.08
N ASP A 257 -0.65 -0.90 -23.83
CA ASP A 257 -1.49 0.15 -24.40
C ASP A 257 -1.12 1.52 -23.84
N TRP A 258 -0.88 1.62 -22.53
CA TRP A 258 -0.46 2.86 -21.87
C TRP A 258 0.92 3.37 -22.34
N LEU A 259 1.85 2.47 -22.69
CA LEU A 259 3.14 2.82 -23.32
C LEU A 259 2.95 3.61 -24.63
N LYS A 260 1.83 3.42 -25.33
CA LYS A 260 1.49 4.07 -26.61
C LYS A 260 0.63 5.31 -26.42
N SER A 261 0.25 5.63 -25.18
CA SER A 261 -0.63 6.76 -24.85
C SER A 261 -0.02 8.11 -25.21
N SER A 262 -0.86 9.11 -25.50
CA SER A 262 -0.43 10.51 -25.62
C SER A 262 -0.02 11.12 -24.26
N SER A 263 -0.52 10.58 -23.15
CA SER A 263 -0.17 11.01 -21.80
C SER A 263 1.25 10.57 -21.42
N ALA A 264 2.15 11.54 -21.22
CA ALA A 264 3.51 11.26 -20.76
C ALA A 264 3.54 10.52 -19.42
N MET A 265 2.62 10.85 -18.51
CA MET A 265 2.49 10.17 -17.22
C MET A 265 2.17 8.68 -17.39
N GLN A 266 1.21 8.34 -18.25
CA GLN A 266 0.85 6.94 -18.53
C GLN A 266 2.01 6.18 -19.18
N ARG A 267 2.67 6.77 -20.20
CA ARG A 267 3.81 6.12 -20.84
C ARG A 267 4.94 5.82 -19.87
N ARG A 268 5.30 6.79 -19.02
CA ARG A 268 6.37 6.63 -18.01
C ARG A 268 6.01 5.57 -16.98
N THR A 269 4.79 5.66 -16.44
CA THR A 269 4.29 4.71 -15.44
C THR A 269 4.27 3.29 -16.01
N ALA A 270 3.77 3.12 -17.23
CA ALA A 270 3.72 1.84 -17.90
C ALA A 270 5.11 1.24 -18.14
N ALA A 271 6.06 2.06 -18.62
CA ALA A 271 7.46 1.63 -18.76
C ALA A 271 8.04 1.17 -17.42
N GLY A 272 7.70 1.85 -16.33
CA GLY A 272 8.22 1.57 -14.99
C GLY A 272 7.66 0.28 -14.41
N ALA A 273 6.34 0.11 -14.49
CA ALA A 273 5.67 -1.12 -14.08
C ALA A 273 6.12 -2.32 -14.93
N LEU A 274 6.23 -2.18 -16.25
CA LEU A 274 6.75 -3.23 -17.12
C LEU A 274 8.22 -3.55 -16.82
N ALA A 275 9.04 -2.56 -16.49
CA ALA A 275 10.42 -2.81 -16.05
C ALA A 275 10.44 -3.58 -14.74
N ARG A 276 9.55 -3.26 -13.80
CA ARG A 276 9.42 -4.00 -12.54
C ARG A 276 8.96 -5.44 -12.74
N ILE A 277 8.13 -5.70 -13.75
CA ILE A 277 7.68 -7.05 -14.15
C ILE A 277 8.80 -7.80 -14.87
N HIS A 278 9.49 -7.18 -15.85
CA HIS A 278 10.61 -7.72 -16.64
C HIS A 278 10.54 -9.21 -17.02
N THR A 279 9.35 -9.78 -17.17
CA THR A 279 9.17 -11.12 -17.76
C THR A 279 9.43 -11.04 -19.27
N PRO A 280 9.61 -12.18 -19.97
CA PRO A 280 9.73 -12.17 -21.42
C PRO A 280 8.64 -11.34 -22.11
N GLU A 281 7.38 -11.46 -21.68
CA GLU A 281 6.24 -10.71 -22.22
C GLU A 281 6.37 -9.21 -21.97
N ALA A 282 6.79 -8.80 -20.77
CA ALA A 282 6.98 -7.37 -20.47
C ALA A 282 8.18 -6.78 -21.25
N VAL A 283 9.26 -7.55 -21.42
CA VAL A 283 10.44 -7.12 -22.19
C VAL A 283 10.13 -6.99 -23.68
N MET A 284 9.26 -7.85 -24.23
CA MET A 284 8.75 -7.72 -25.59
C MET A 284 8.10 -6.35 -25.84
N GLU A 285 7.40 -5.81 -24.84
CA GLU A 285 6.78 -4.48 -24.92
C GLU A 285 7.78 -3.33 -24.66
N LEU A 286 8.81 -3.56 -23.84
CA LEU A 286 9.84 -2.57 -23.53
C LEU A 286 10.91 -2.41 -24.61
N GLY A 287 11.23 -3.44 -25.38
CA GLY A 287 12.26 -3.39 -26.43
C GLY A 287 12.06 -2.22 -27.40
N PRO A 288 10.86 -2.03 -27.99
CA PRO A 288 10.54 -0.87 -28.82
C PRO A 288 10.68 0.47 -28.07
N ALA A 289 10.43 0.49 -26.76
CA ALA A 289 10.46 1.70 -25.93
C ALA A 289 11.88 2.29 -25.75
N LEU A 290 12.94 1.55 -26.09
CA LEU A 290 14.32 2.07 -26.22
C LEU A 290 14.43 3.20 -27.27
N ASN A 291 13.48 3.29 -28.19
CA ASN A 291 13.41 4.31 -29.25
C ASN A 291 12.38 5.40 -28.96
N SER A 292 11.79 5.42 -27.75
CA SER A 292 10.85 6.47 -27.34
C SER A 292 11.50 7.86 -27.41
N THR A 293 10.72 8.88 -27.75
CA THR A 293 11.17 10.28 -27.68
C THR A 293 11.27 10.78 -26.24
N ASP A 294 10.55 10.13 -25.30
CA ASP A 294 10.59 10.47 -23.88
C ASP A 294 11.75 9.75 -23.19
N PHE A 295 12.72 10.53 -22.69
CA PHE A 295 13.86 10.05 -21.93
C PHE A 295 13.45 9.14 -20.76
N GLN A 296 12.40 9.50 -20.03
CA GLN A 296 11.96 8.76 -18.84
C GLN A 296 11.45 7.35 -19.20
N VAL A 297 10.90 7.19 -20.41
CA VAL A 297 10.49 5.89 -20.95
C VAL A 297 11.71 5.07 -21.37
N ARG A 298 12.68 5.69 -22.06
CA ARG A 298 13.91 5.02 -22.49
C ARG A 298 14.72 4.50 -21.29
N TRP A 299 14.87 5.31 -20.25
CA TRP A 299 15.58 4.93 -19.03
C TRP A 299 14.95 3.70 -18.35
N ARG A 300 13.62 3.69 -18.20
CA ARG A 300 12.89 2.55 -17.63
C ARG A 300 12.99 1.30 -18.52
N ALA A 301 12.94 1.46 -19.84
CA ALA A 301 13.13 0.35 -20.77
C ALA A 301 14.53 -0.29 -20.60
N VAL A 302 15.58 0.52 -20.51
CA VAL A 302 16.94 0.03 -20.19
C VAL A 302 16.95 -0.73 -18.87
N GLY A 303 16.34 -0.19 -17.81
CA GLY A 303 16.25 -0.87 -16.52
C GLY A 303 15.52 -2.22 -16.61
N GLY A 304 14.41 -2.31 -17.35
CA GLY A 304 13.64 -3.53 -17.54
C GLY A 304 14.39 -4.62 -18.30
N LEU A 305 14.99 -4.26 -19.45
CA LEU A 305 15.83 -5.18 -20.22
C LEU A 305 17.03 -5.66 -19.39
N SER A 306 17.64 -4.74 -18.63
CA SER A 306 18.73 -5.06 -17.71
C SER A 306 18.34 -6.03 -16.62
N MET A 307 17.18 -5.87 -15.99
CA MET A 307 16.71 -6.81 -14.97
C MET A 307 16.47 -8.20 -15.54
N PHE A 308 15.85 -8.29 -16.70
CA PHE A 308 15.62 -9.56 -17.40
C PHE A 308 16.92 -10.24 -17.83
N ALA A 309 17.78 -9.54 -18.56
CA ALA A 309 19.03 -10.09 -19.10
C ALA A 309 19.99 -10.52 -17.99
N ASN A 310 19.93 -9.88 -16.81
CA ASN A 310 20.72 -10.28 -15.66
C ASN A 310 19.97 -11.20 -14.68
N ASN A 311 18.78 -11.71 -15.01
CA ASN A 311 17.97 -12.61 -14.16
C ASN A 311 17.84 -12.07 -12.73
N VAL A 312 17.43 -10.81 -12.61
CA VAL A 312 17.04 -10.20 -11.35
C VAL A 312 15.66 -10.76 -10.98
N PRO A 313 15.44 -11.28 -9.76
CA PRO A 313 14.11 -11.71 -9.34
C PRO A 313 13.12 -10.55 -9.30
N LEU A 314 11.82 -10.83 -9.47
CA LEU A 314 10.74 -9.86 -9.24
C LEU A 314 10.87 -9.23 -7.85
N GLY A 315 11.04 -7.90 -7.80
CA GLY A 315 11.25 -7.16 -6.54
C GLY A 315 12.63 -7.35 -5.89
N GLY A 316 13.56 -8.03 -6.57
CA GLY A 316 14.95 -8.19 -6.17
C GLY A 316 15.79 -6.94 -6.44
N ALA A 317 16.89 -6.80 -5.69
CA ALA A 317 17.83 -5.69 -5.85
C ALA A 317 19.08 -6.06 -6.67
N GLY A 318 19.14 -7.28 -7.21
CA GLY A 318 20.28 -7.75 -7.96
C GLY A 318 20.08 -9.14 -8.57
N PRO A 319 21.05 -9.60 -9.38
CA PRO A 319 20.99 -10.87 -10.10
C PRO A 319 20.82 -12.07 -9.17
N ALA A 320 19.95 -13.02 -9.53
CA ALA A 320 19.85 -14.31 -8.87
C ALA A 320 21.14 -15.13 -9.05
N PRO A 321 21.53 -15.99 -8.10
CA PRO A 321 22.67 -16.88 -8.30
C PRO A 321 22.42 -17.89 -9.43
N GLY A 322 23.49 -18.36 -10.06
CA GLY A 322 23.43 -19.36 -11.14
C GLY A 322 23.62 -18.77 -12.54
N ALA A 323 23.74 -19.67 -13.52
CA ALA A 323 23.86 -19.31 -14.92
C ALA A 323 22.51 -18.87 -15.49
N TRP A 324 22.54 -17.86 -16.36
CA TRP A 324 21.39 -17.39 -17.13
C TRP A 324 21.88 -17.05 -18.54
N SER A 325 21.19 -17.53 -19.56
CA SER A 325 21.67 -17.49 -20.95
C SER A 325 21.92 -16.09 -21.49
N PHE A 326 21.22 -15.09 -20.94
CA PHE A 326 21.35 -13.69 -21.37
C PHE A 326 22.34 -12.88 -20.53
N ARG A 327 22.88 -13.44 -19.44
CA ARG A 327 23.75 -12.70 -18.53
C ARG A 327 25.19 -12.76 -19.02
N SER A 328 25.80 -11.59 -19.19
CA SER A 328 27.23 -11.42 -19.48
C SER A 328 27.84 -10.29 -18.62
N ASP A 329 29.16 -10.14 -18.67
CA ASP A 329 29.84 -9.03 -18.01
C ASP A 329 29.39 -7.67 -18.59
N GLU A 330 29.08 -7.62 -19.89
CA GLU A 330 28.55 -6.43 -20.55
C GLU A 330 27.12 -6.12 -20.09
N THR A 331 26.23 -7.11 -19.95
CA THR A 331 24.87 -6.84 -19.44
C THR A 331 24.90 -6.35 -18.00
N ILE A 332 25.88 -6.77 -17.19
CA ILE A 332 26.14 -6.24 -15.84
C ILE A 332 26.68 -4.81 -15.93
N GLN A 333 27.70 -4.57 -16.77
CA GLN A 333 28.34 -3.26 -16.93
C GLN A 333 27.35 -2.18 -17.40
N TYR A 334 26.45 -2.54 -18.31
CA TYR A 334 25.43 -1.65 -18.86
C TYR A 334 24.11 -1.70 -18.09
N SER A 335 24.11 -2.25 -16.87
CA SER A 335 23.00 -2.10 -15.92
C SER A 335 23.02 -0.71 -15.29
N ALA A 336 22.09 0.17 -15.66
CA ALA A 336 21.93 1.49 -15.02
C ALA A 336 20.52 1.66 -14.43
N PHE A 337 20.47 1.71 -13.11
CA PHE A 337 19.27 2.06 -12.33
C PHE A 337 19.28 3.52 -11.86
N ASP A 338 20.41 4.22 -12.04
CA ASP A 338 20.56 5.65 -11.74
C ASP A 338 20.21 6.46 -12.99
N GLU A 339 19.16 7.29 -12.87
CA GLU A 339 18.71 8.17 -13.94
C GLU A 339 19.79 9.15 -14.40
N ALA A 340 20.56 9.74 -13.46
CA ALA A 340 21.58 10.72 -13.76
C ALA A 340 22.74 10.09 -14.54
N LEU A 341 23.16 8.89 -14.12
CA LEU A 341 24.20 8.15 -14.83
C LEU A 341 23.79 7.81 -16.27
N LEU A 342 22.54 7.38 -16.47
CA LEU A 342 22.05 7.09 -17.82
C LEU A 342 21.96 8.37 -18.64
N ARG A 343 21.49 9.48 -18.06
CA ARG A 343 21.41 10.77 -18.75
C ARG A 343 22.77 11.25 -19.26
N ASP A 344 23.81 11.07 -18.47
CA ASP A 344 25.17 11.52 -18.82
C ASP A 344 25.82 10.65 -19.90
N ARG A 345 25.40 9.38 -20.03
CA ARG A 345 26.01 8.39 -20.94
C ARG A 345 24.98 7.71 -21.84
N GLU A 346 23.91 8.43 -22.17
CA GLU A 346 22.69 7.85 -22.73
C GLU A 346 22.96 7.06 -24.01
N ASP A 347 23.75 7.61 -24.94
CA ASP A 347 24.07 6.96 -26.21
C ASP A 347 24.79 5.61 -26.02
N ALA A 348 25.64 5.49 -25.00
CA ALA A 348 26.37 4.25 -24.72
C ALA A 348 25.42 3.16 -24.19
N TYR A 349 24.56 3.51 -23.22
CA TYR A 349 23.59 2.57 -22.66
C TYR A 349 22.53 2.17 -23.70
N LEU A 350 21.95 3.13 -24.41
CA LEU A 350 20.97 2.84 -25.44
C LEU A 350 21.58 2.10 -26.63
N GLY A 351 22.79 2.45 -27.04
CA GLY A 351 23.50 1.74 -28.12
C GLY A 351 23.68 0.25 -27.78
N PHE A 352 24.12 -0.05 -26.56
CA PHE A 352 24.24 -1.43 -26.07
C PHE A 352 22.87 -2.13 -26.06
N TRP A 353 21.88 -1.58 -25.34
CA TRP A 353 20.59 -2.26 -25.16
C TRP A 353 19.78 -2.40 -26.45
N ARG A 354 19.91 -1.48 -27.41
CA ARG A 354 19.31 -1.64 -28.74
C ARG A 354 19.97 -2.75 -29.54
N SER A 355 21.29 -2.88 -29.46
CA SER A 355 22.04 -3.95 -30.13
C SER A 355 21.66 -5.30 -29.53
N TRP A 356 21.69 -5.39 -28.19
CA TRP A 356 21.27 -6.58 -27.44
C TRP A 356 19.82 -6.97 -27.77
N TRP A 357 18.90 -6.00 -27.83
CA TRP A 357 17.51 -6.28 -28.20
C TRP A 357 17.38 -6.81 -29.62
N THR A 358 18.12 -6.23 -30.56
CA THR A 358 18.12 -6.67 -31.96
C THR A 358 18.59 -8.12 -32.10
N GLU A 359 19.59 -8.52 -31.31
CA GLU A 359 20.17 -9.87 -31.28
C GLU A 359 19.24 -10.89 -30.62
N HIS A 360 18.65 -10.56 -29.47
CA HIS A 360 17.97 -11.54 -28.61
C HIS A 360 16.43 -11.52 -28.65
N GLN A 361 15.79 -10.55 -29.32
CA GLN A 361 14.33 -10.42 -29.33
C GLN A 361 13.58 -11.70 -29.76
N ASP A 362 14.16 -12.49 -30.66
CA ASP A 362 13.54 -13.72 -31.14
C ASP A 362 13.62 -14.84 -30.09
N GLU A 363 14.73 -14.93 -29.35
CA GLU A 363 14.88 -15.83 -28.20
C GLU A 363 13.94 -15.43 -27.05
N VAL A 364 13.84 -14.13 -26.76
CA VAL A 364 12.89 -13.60 -25.77
C VAL A 364 11.45 -13.90 -26.18
N ARG A 365 11.10 -13.73 -27.46
CA ARG A 365 9.78 -14.08 -27.98
C ARG A 365 9.49 -15.57 -27.85
N ALA A 366 10.48 -16.43 -28.09
CA ALA A 366 10.33 -17.87 -27.91
C ALA A 366 10.05 -18.23 -26.45
N LEU A 367 10.70 -17.56 -25.49
CA LEU A 367 10.41 -17.72 -24.06
C LEU A 367 9.00 -17.24 -23.70
N ALA A 368 8.56 -16.10 -24.23
CA ALA A 368 7.21 -15.56 -24.01
C ALA A 368 6.10 -16.45 -24.61
N SER A 369 6.40 -17.18 -25.70
CA SER A 369 5.44 -18.05 -26.39
C SER A 369 5.50 -19.50 -25.91
N GLY A 370 6.45 -19.84 -25.04
CA GLY A 370 6.68 -21.20 -24.56
C GLY A 370 5.57 -21.70 -23.62
N PRO A 371 5.47 -23.03 -23.43
CA PRO A 371 4.57 -23.58 -22.42
C PRO A 371 4.96 -23.02 -21.05
N LYS A 372 4.00 -22.34 -20.40
CA LYS A 372 4.18 -21.85 -19.03
C LYS A 372 4.32 -23.04 -18.09
N PRO A 373 5.29 -23.03 -17.16
CA PRO A 373 5.45 -24.09 -16.17
C PRO A 373 4.24 -24.22 -15.24
#